data_AF-A0A2G2DL56-F1
#
_entry.id   AF-A0A2G2DL56-F1
#
_cell.length_a   1.000
_cell.length_b   1.000
_cell.length_c   1.000
_cell.angle_alpha   90.00
_cell.angle_beta   90.00
_cell.angle_gamma   90.00
#
_symmetry.space_group_name_H-M   'P 1'
#
loop_
_entity.id
_entity.type
_entity.pdbx_description
1 polymer ?
#
loop_
_entity_poly.entity_id
_entity_poly.type
_entity_poly.pdbx_seq_one_letter_code
_entity_poly.pdbx_strand_id
1 'polypeptide(L)'
;MQWRWPGWLLCALTAGLFAWIFFVEIPPITALIDGMKLPDQVLLGYDDQGARALFGAFQADRLAAEAQGRPSASRAYLTLHAGYDLVLPPLLAASLAFCAFAALGKPAHSSRRLSLASIGFGLVLASSFTYLVSDVIENHIADAMFGPDALHLAFNQDLVFVLQALTRSKFASLALAFVFTAALWFWRWKHRLRDTRPEMET
;
A
#
# COMPACT_ATOMS: atom_id res chain seq x y z
N MET A 1 13.14 22.84 14.35
CA MET A 1 12.99 21.96 13.18
C MET A 1 13.56 20.55 13.40
N GLN A 2 14.52 20.36 14.32
CA GLN A 2 15.27 19.11 14.54
C GLN A 2 14.49 17.91 15.13
N TRP A 3 13.23 18.01 15.55
CA TRP A 3 12.54 16.84 16.13
C TRP A 3 11.75 15.99 15.09
N ARG A 4 11.50 16.52 13.89
CA ARG A 4 10.67 15.86 12.87
C ARG A 4 11.47 15.12 11.80
N TRP A 5 12.81 15.25 11.80
CA TRP A 5 13.65 14.60 10.80
C TRP A 5 13.49 13.06 10.77
N PRO A 6 13.28 12.34 11.89
CA PRO A 6 13.16 10.88 11.83
C PRO A 6 11.94 10.45 11.02
N GLY A 7 10.82 11.17 11.14
CA GLY A 7 9.62 10.89 10.37
C GLY A 7 9.75 11.26 8.89
N TRP A 8 10.48 12.32 8.55
CA TRP A 8 10.78 12.62 7.15
C TRP A 8 11.72 11.59 6.53
N LEU A 9 12.70 11.10 7.29
CA LEU A 9 13.55 9.98 6.88
C LEU A 9 12.72 8.72 6.64
N LEU A 10 11.79 8.39 7.55
CA LEU A 10 10.84 7.30 7.37
C LEU A 10 10.08 7.43 6.05
N CYS A 11 9.52 8.60 5.73
CA CYS A 11 8.82 8.82 4.47
C CYS A 11 9.73 8.65 3.25
N ALA A 12 10.96 9.17 3.31
CA ALA A 12 11.94 9.04 2.24
C ALA A 12 12.34 7.58 2.01
N LEU A 13 12.60 6.82 3.08
CA LEU A 13 12.91 5.39 3.02
C LEU A 13 11.73 4.59 2.46
N THR A 14 10.50 4.91 2.89
CA THR A 14 9.29 4.27 2.38
C THR A 14 9.12 4.50 0.87
N ALA A 15 9.32 5.74 0.41
CA ALA A 15 9.25 6.07 -1.01
C ALA A 15 10.35 5.38 -1.82
N GLY A 16 11.58 5.34 -1.29
CA GLY A 16 12.70 4.62 -1.89
C GLY A 16 12.44 3.12 -2.00
N LEU A 17 11.88 2.51 -0.95
CA LEU A 17 11.51 1.10 -0.94
C LEU A 17 10.40 0.80 -1.95
N PHE A 18 9.36 1.63 -2.00
CA PHE A 18 8.30 1.52 -3.00
C PHE A 18 8.85 1.57 -4.42
N ALA A 19 9.74 2.55 -4.70
CA ALA A 19 10.39 2.67 -5.99
C ALA A 19 11.26 1.45 -6.32
N TRP A 20 12.01 0.93 -5.34
CA TRP A 20 12.81 -0.29 -5.51
C TRP A 20 11.93 -1.49 -5.89
N ILE A 21 10.88 -1.76 -5.12
CA ILE A 21 9.93 -2.85 -5.42
C ILE A 21 9.37 -2.69 -6.84
N PHE A 22 8.88 -1.49 -7.16
CA PHE A 22 8.19 -1.23 -8.43
C PHE A 22 9.10 -1.32 -9.66
N PHE A 23 10.33 -0.79 -9.58
CA PHE A 23 11.24 -0.70 -10.73
C PHE A 23 12.26 -1.83 -10.81
N VAL A 24 12.51 -2.56 -9.72
CA VAL A 24 13.57 -3.58 -9.64
C VAL A 24 13.00 -4.97 -9.40
N GLU A 25 12.15 -5.15 -8.39
CA GLU A 25 11.68 -6.49 -7.98
C GLU A 25 10.55 -7.01 -8.86
N ILE A 26 9.55 -6.17 -9.16
CA ILE A 26 8.36 -6.62 -9.91
C ILE A 26 8.65 -6.94 -11.39
N PRO A 27 9.37 -6.10 -12.17
CA PRO A 27 9.50 -6.33 -13.62
C PRO A 27 10.07 -7.70 -14.01
N PRO A 28 11.10 -8.25 -13.34
CA PRO A 28 11.58 -9.60 -13.60
C PRO A 28 10.51 -10.68 -13.40
N ILE A 29 9.67 -10.56 -12.36
CA ILE A 29 8.60 -11.53 -12.10
C ILE A 29 7.55 -11.44 -13.20
N THR A 30 7.10 -10.23 -13.53
CA THR A 30 6.14 -9.97 -14.61
C THR A 30 6.63 -10.54 -15.95
N ALA A 31 7.92 -10.45 -16.26
CA ALA A 31 8.49 -11.02 -17.48
C ALA A 31 8.38 -12.55 -17.54
N LEU A 32 8.45 -13.25 -16.39
CA LEU A 32 8.33 -14.71 -16.33
C LEU A 32 6.88 -15.21 -16.49
N ILE A 33 5.90 -14.39 -16.16
CA ILE A 33 4.46 -14.69 -16.32
C ILE A 33 3.86 -14.03 -17.56
N ASP A 34 4.62 -14.01 -18.67
CA ASP A 34 4.18 -13.50 -19.97
C ASP A 34 3.70 -12.04 -19.95
N GLY A 35 4.35 -11.20 -19.13
CA GLY A 35 4.00 -9.79 -18.99
C GLY A 35 2.71 -9.53 -18.21
N MET A 36 2.10 -10.55 -17.61
CA MET A 36 0.93 -10.37 -16.75
C MET A 36 1.29 -9.57 -15.51
N LYS A 37 0.38 -8.70 -15.09
CA LYS A 37 0.54 -7.89 -13.89
C LYS A 37 0.43 -8.76 -12.64
N LEU A 38 1.21 -8.47 -11.62
CA LEU A 38 1.00 -9.07 -10.30
C LEU A 38 -0.32 -8.57 -9.68
N PRO A 39 -0.94 -9.33 -8.76
CA PRO A 39 -2.17 -8.92 -8.07
C PRO A 39 -2.12 -7.47 -7.54
N ASP A 40 -1.03 -7.08 -6.90
CA ASP A 40 -0.79 -5.74 -6.34
C ASP A 40 -0.76 -4.60 -7.36
N GLN A 41 -0.58 -4.92 -8.65
CA GLN A 41 -0.55 -3.94 -9.72
C GLN A 41 -1.94 -3.70 -10.34
N VAL A 42 -2.96 -4.42 -9.88
CA VAL A 42 -4.33 -4.33 -10.37
C VAL A 42 -5.23 -3.69 -9.32
N LEU A 43 -5.47 -2.38 -9.44
CA LEU A 43 -6.19 -1.56 -8.44
C LEU A 43 -7.56 -2.10 -7.99
N LEU A 44 -8.25 -2.83 -8.87
CA LEU A 44 -9.59 -3.38 -8.57
C LEU A 44 -9.58 -4.89 -8.30
N GLY A 45 -8.38 -5.49 -8.24
CA GLY A 45 -8.16 -6.93 -8.27
C GLY A 45 -8.46 -7.55 -9.64
N TYR A 46 -8.00 -8.78 -9.84
CA TYR A 46 -8.41 -9.58 -10.99
C TYR A 46 -9.86 -10.03 -10.85
N ASP A 47 -10.56 -10.17 -11.98
CA ASP A 47 -11.78 -10.94 -12.05
C ASP A 47 -11.46 -12.45 -12.20
N ASP A 48 -12.48 -13.30 -12.21
CA ASP A 48 -12.30 -14.75 -12.31
C ASP A 48 -11.51 -15.17 -13.57
N GLN A 49 -11.70 -14.48 -14.69
CA GLN A 49 -11.00 -14.81 -15.93
C GLN A 49 -9.52 -14.42 -15.84
N GLY A 50 -9.23 -13.20 -15.37
CA GLY A 50 -7.87 -12.72 -15.20
C GLY A 50 -7.10 -13.50 -14.13
N ALA A 51 -7.75 -13.87 -13.02
CA ALA A 51 -7.13 -14.69 -11.98
C ALA A 51 -6.81 -16.10 -12.49
N ARG A 52 -7.69 -16.71 -13.31
CA ARG A 52 -7.40 -17.98 -13.99
C ARG A 52 -6.26 -17.86 -14.98
N ALA A 53 -6.22 -16.80 -15.78
CA ALA A 53 -5.13 -16.57 -16.72
C ALA A 53 -3.79 -16.40 -15.98
N LEU A 54 -3.78 -15.64 -14.89
CA LEU A 54 -2.60 -15.45 -14.05
C LEU A 54 -2.14 -16.76 -13.41
N PHE A 55 -3.07 -17.55 -12.85
CA PHE A 55 -2.77 -18.87 -12.32
C PHE A 55 -2.16 -19.78 -13.38
N GLY A 56 -2.73 -19.80 -14.60
CA GLY A 56 -2.20 -20.54 -15.73
C GLY A 56 -0.79 -20.11 -16.13
N ALA A 57 -0.51 -18.80 -16.14
CA ALA A 57 0.82 -18.27 -16.44
C ALA A 57 1.85 -18.69 -15.38
N PHE A 58 1.52 -18.57 -14.09
CA PHE A 58 2.37 -19.06 -13.00
C PHE A 58 2.61 -20.57 -13.07
N GLN A 59 1.59 -21.35 -13.42
CA GLN A 59 1.71 -22.80 -13.56
C GLN A 59 2.59 -23.18 -14.76
N ALA A 60 2.43 -22.49 -15.89
CA ALA A 60 3.26 -22.70 -17.08
C ALA A 60 4.73 -22.36 -16.81
N ASP A 61 5.01 -21.23 -16.15
CA ASP A 61 6.37 -20.87 -15.76
C ASP A 61 6.97 -21.87 -14.76
N ARG A 62 6.18 -22.35 -13.78
CA ARG A 62 6.66 -23.37 -12.83
C ARG A 62 7.14 -24.63 -13.53
N LEU A 63 6.36 -25.17 -14.46
CA LEU A 63 6.72 -26.37 -15.21
C LEU A 63 7.98 -26.15 -16.07
N ALA A 64 8.10 -24.98 -16.71
CA ALA A 64 9.29 -24.61 -17.46
C ALA A 64 10.53 -24.45 -16.57
N ALA A 65 10.35 -23.86 -15.39
CA ALA A 65 11.41 -23.64 -14.40
C ALA A 65 11.94 -24.97 -13.84
N GLU A 66 11.05 -25.92 -13.54
CA GLU A 66 11.40 -27.26 -13.09
C GLU A 66 12.25 -28.02 -14.12
N ALA A 67 11.85 -27.96 -15.40
CA ALA A 67 12.61 -28.58 -16.48
C ALA A 67 14.01 -27.96 -16.69
N GLN A 68 14.17 -26.68 -16.36
CA GLN A 68 15.41 -25.91 -16.53
C GLN A 68 16.28 -25.84 -15.27
N GLY A 69 15.79 -26.36 -14.12
CA GLY A 69 16.48 -26.26 -12.84
C GLY A 69 16.65 -24.82 -12.31
N ARG A 70 15.74 -23.90 -12.66
CA ARG A 70 15.75 -22.50 -12.20
C ARG A 70 14.61 -22.22 -11.20
N PRO A 71 14.69 -21.13 -10.41
CA PRO A 71 13.54 -20.65 -9.65
C PRO A 71 12.38 -20.23 -10.57
N SER A 72 11.15 -20.51 -10.14
CA SER A 72 9.92 -20.07 -10.81
C SER A 72 9.52 -18.65 -10.41
N ALA A 73 8.67 -18.04 -11.23
CA ALA A 73 8.00 -16.78 -10.94
C ALA A 73 7.20 -16.85 -9.63
N SER A 74 6.52 -17.97 -9.36
CA SER A 74 5.78 -18.15 -8.09
C SER A 74 6.69 -18.15 -6.87
N ARG A 75 7.91 -18.69 -7.00
CA ARG A 75 8.91 -18.64 -5.93
C ARG A 75 9.46 -17.23 -5.75
N ALA A 76 9.71 -16.50 -6.85
CA ALA A 76 10.12 -15.11 -6.81
C ALA A 76 9.02 -14.21 -6.20
N TYR A 77 7.77 -14.44 -6.56
CA TYR A 77 6.60 -13.75 -6.02
C TYR A 77 6.43 -13.99 -4.51
N LEU A 78 6.53 -15.24 -4.05
CA LEU A 78 6.55 -15.55 -2.61
C LEU A 78 7.73 -14.88 -1.88
N THR A 79 8.89 -14.79 -2.53
CA THR A 79 10.07 -14.12 -1.95
C THR A 79 9.86 -12.62 -1.82
N LEU A 80 9.19 -11.99 -2.78
CA LEU A 80 8.80 -10.59 -2.73
C LEU A 80 7.91 -10.32 -1.51
N HIS A 81 6.86 -11.13 -1.32
CA HIS A 81 5.94 -11.05 -0.18
C HIS A 81 6.62 -11.31 1.16
N ALA A 82 7.59 -12.22 1.23
CA ALA A 82 8.35 -12.48 2.45
C ALA A 82 9.46 -11.45 2.74
N GLY A 83 9.79 -10.61 1.75
CA GLY A 83 10.89 -9.66 1.79
C GLY A 83 10.42 -8.22 1.89
N TYR A 84 10.69 -7.44 0.84
CA TYR A 84 10.43 -6.01 0.83
C TYR A 84 8.93 -5.66 0.90
N ASP A 85 8.08 -6.49 0.32
CA ASP A 85 6.64 -6.26 0.31
C ASP A 85 5.98 -6.56 1.67
N LEU A 86 6.63 -7.35 2.54
CA LEU A 86 6.23 -7.47 3.95
C LEU A 86 6.44 -6.17 4.73
N VAL A 87 7.51 -5.44 4.39
CA VAL A 87 7.99 -4.29 5.17
C VAL A 87 7.36 -2.99 4.68
N LEU A 88 7.03 -2.89 3.39
CA LEU A 88 6.48 -1.67 2.82
C LEU A 88 5.15 -1.22 3.46
N PRO A 89 4.13 -2.09 3.63
CA PRO A 89 2.82 -1.70 4.19
C PRO A 89 2.90 -1.05 5.58
N PRO A 90 3.60 -1.60 6.58
CA PRO A 90 3.71 -0.95 7.88
C PRO A 90 4.49 0.36 7.81
N LEU A 91 5.53 0.46 6.95
CA LEU A 91 6.27 1.72 6.75
C LEU A 91 5.39 2.79 6.09
N LEU A 92 4.54 2.41 5.15
CA LEU A 92 3.59 3.31 4.50
C LEU A 92 2.51 3.80 5.47
N ALA A 93 1.92 2.90 6.25
CA ALA A 93 0.96 3.27 7.29
C ALA A 93 1.58 4.21 8.33
N ALA A 94 2.82 3.93 8.77
CA ALA A 94 3.56 4.79 9.69
C ALA A 94 3.89 6.16 9.07
N SER A 95 4.25 6.19 7.79
CA SER A 95 4.50 7.43 7.03
C SER A 95 3.25 8.29 6.92
N LEU A 96 2.08 7.70 6.65
CA LEU A 96 0.80 8.41 6.59
C LEU A 96 0.41 8.98 7.96
N ALA A 97 0.54 8.16 9.01
CA ALA A 97 0.31 8.59 10.39
C ALA A 97 1.23 9.76 10.78
N PHE A 98 2.52 9.68 10.43
CA PHE A 98 3.47 10.77 10.66
C PHE A 98 3.10 12.03 9.88
N CYS A 99 2.76 11.91 8.59
CA CYS A 99 2.36 13.05 7.76
C CYS A 99 1.12 13.76 8.33
N ALA A 100 0.13 13.00 8.80
CA ALA A 100 -1.06 13.55 9.44
C ALA A 100 -0.73 14.21 10.80
N PHE A 101 0.08 13.56 11.63
CA PHE A 101 0.56 14.15 12.89
C PHE A 101 1.35 15.43 12.64
N ALA A 102 2.24 15.42 11.65
CA ALA A 102 3.04 16.56 11.27
C ALA A 102 2.17 17.74 10.83
N ALA A 103 0.98 17.49 10.26
CA ALA A 103 0.00 18.49 9.87
C ALA A 103 -0.70 19.17 11.07
N LEU A 104 -0.87 18.50 12.22
CA LEU A 104 -1.57 19.07 13.38
C LEU A 104 -0.93 20.34 13.96
N GLY A 105 0.39 20.54 13.79
CA GLY A 105 1.08 21.78 14.21
C GLY A 105 1.16 21.99 15.74
N LYS A 106 1.61 23.18 16.18
CA LYS A 106 1.48 23.60 17.59
C LYS A 106 0.09 24.22 17.77
N PRO A 107 -0.67 23.89 18.82
CA PRO A 107 -2.01 24.44 19.02
C PRO A 107 -1.92 25.94 19.32
N ALA A 108 -2.36 26.77 18.38
CA ALA A 108 -2.24 28.22 18.49
C ALA A 108 -3.37 28.87 19.31
N HIS A 109 -4.64 28.44 19.17
CA HIS A 109 -5.75 28.75 20.09
C HIS A 109 -7.08 28.09 19.64
N SER A 110 -7.99 27.92 20.62
CA SER A 110 -9.38 27.41 20.58
C SER A 110 -9.61 25.88 20.60
N SER A 111 -10.37 25.44 21.61
CA SER A 111 -10.76 24.05 21.88
C SER A 111 -11.61 23.42 20.76
N ARG A 112 -12.42 24.21 20.05
CA ARG A 112 -13.29 23.74 18.96
C ARG A 112 -12.52 23.40 17.67
N ARG A 113 -11.37 24.06 17.43
CA ARG A 113 -10.52 23.81 16.25
C ARG A 113 -9.64 22.57 16.38
N LEU A 114 -9.27 22.19 17.60
CA LEU A 114 -8.60 20.90 17.84
C LEU A 114 -9.51 19.72 17.47
N SER A 115 -10.82 19.82 17.71
CA SER A 115 -11.75 18.71 17.52
C SER A 115 -11.77 18.18 16.07
N LEU A 116 -11.90 19.05 15.06
CA LEU A 116 -11.95 18.61 13.65
C LEU A 116 -10.61 18.06 13.15
N ALA A 117 -9.49 18.67 13.55
CA ALA A 117 -8.16 18.20 13.17
C ALA A 117 -7.84 16.83 13.81
N SER A 118 -8.25 16.63 15.06
CA SER A 118 -8.15 15.34 15.74
C SER A 118 -9.03 14.25 15.10
N ILE A 119 -10.25 14.60 14.66
CA ILE A 119 -11.10 13.68 13.89
C ILE A 119 -10.40 13.30 12.58
N GLY A 120 -9.89 14.28 11.82
CA GLY A 120 -9.17 14.01 10.57
C GLY A 120 -7.93 13.13 10.79
N PHE A 121 -7.18 13.36 11.86
CA PHE A 121 -6.06 12.49 12.24
C PHE A 121 -6.52 11.07 12.57
N GLY A 122 -7.60 10.92 13.35
CA GLY A 122 -8.21 9.62 13.65
C GLY A 122 -8.66 8.87 12.39
N LEU A 123 -9.23 9.58 11.42
CA LEU A 123 -9.62 9.01 10.13
C LEU A 123 -8.41 8.55 9.29
N VAL A 124 -7.29 9.28 9.31
CA VAL A 124 -6.05 8.82 8.66
C VAL A 124 -5.54 7.55 9.33
N LEU A 125 -5.52 7.49 10.66
CA LEU A 125 -5.07 6.28 11.39
C LEU A 125 -5.97 5.08 11.09
N ALA A 126 -7.29 5.26 11.16
CA ALA A 126 -8.25 4.19 10.86
C ALA A 126 -8.06 3.67 9.43
N SER A 127 -7.96 4.57 8.45
CA SER A 127 -7.77 4.20 7.05
C SER A 127 -6.41 3.52 6.80
N SER A 128 -5.34 4.02 7.42
CA SER A 128 -3.99 3.42 7.30
C SER A 128 -3.93 2.03 7.93
N PHE A 129 -4.64 1.80 9.03
CA PHE A 129 -4.73 0.49 9.67
C PHE A 129 -5.57 -0.49 8.85
N THR A 130 -6.71 -0.03 8.30
CA THR A 130 -7.52 -0.85 7.38
C THR A 130 -6.71 -1.24 6.15
N TYR A 131 -5.90 -0.33 5.59
CA TYR A 131 -4.96 -0.63 4.51
C TYR A 131 -4.02 -1.75 4.92
N LEU A 132 -3.30 -1.60 6.04
CA LEU A 132 -2.32 -2.57 6.52
C LEU A 132 -2.92 -3.96 6.73
N VAL A 133 -4.08 -4.05 7.39
CA VAL A 133 -4.74 -5.33 7.64
C VAL A 133 -5.21 -5.97 6.33
N SER A 134 -5.80 -5.18 5.43
CA SER A 134 -6.27 -5.68 4.14
C SER A 134 -5.10 -6.22 3.32
N ASP A 135 -3.99 -5.48 3.29
CA ASP A 135 -2.75 -5.83 2.57
C ASP A 135 -2.12 -7.12 3.08
N VAL A 136 -1.93 -7.26 4.40
CA VAL A 136 -1.38 -8.50 4.99
C VAL A 136 -2.24 -9.72 4.68
N ILE A 137 -3.57 -9.60 4.80
CA ILE A 137 -4.47 -10.72 4.50
C ILE A 137 -4.46 -11.01 3.00
N GLU A 138 -4.46 -9.97 2.17
CA GLU A 138 -4.45 -10.10 0.72
C GLU A 138 -3.21 -10.85 0.23
N ASN A 139 -2.02 -10.49 0.71
CA ASN A 139 -0.77 -11.17 0.38
C ASN A 139 -0.80 -12.65 0.78
N HIS A 140 -1.35 -12.97 1.96
CA HIS A 140 -1.53 -14.37 2.38
C HIS A 140 -2.49 -15.16 1.48
N ILE A 141 -3.59 -14.54 1.04
CA ILE A 141 -4.53 -15.18 0.10
C ILE A 141 -3.88 -15.33 -1.28
N ALA A 142 -3.14 -14.33 -1.74
CA ALA A 142 -2.38 -14.39 -2.98
C ALA A 142 -1.35 -15.52 -2.97
N ASP A 143 -0.61 -15.70 -1.86
CA ASP A 143 0.31 -16.83 -1.68
C ASP A 143 -0.41 -18.18 -1.70
N ALA A 144 -1.58 -18.26 -1.07
CA ALA A 144 -2.42 -19.47 -1.07
C ALA A 144 -3.01 -19.80 -2.45
N MET A 145 -3.03 -18.85 -3.38
CA MET A 145 -3.51 -19.05 -4.75
C MET A 145 -2.39 -19.24 -5.77
N PHE A 146 -1.32 -18.46 -5.67
CA PHE A 146 -0.26 -18.34 -6.68
C PHE A 146 1.11 -18.83 -6.18
N GLY A 147 1.23 -19.19 -4.91
CA GLY A 147 2.45 -19.74 -4.34
C GLY A 147 2.82 -21.10 -4.92
N PRO A 148 4.09 -21.53 -4.81
CA PRO A 148 4.57 -22.78 -5.38
C PRO A 148 3.70 -23.99 -5.00
N ASP A 149 3.37 -24.13 -3.72
CA ASP A 149 2.57 -25.24 -3.20
C ASP A 149 1.12 -25.20 -3.71
N ALA A 150 0.54 -24.01 -3.84
CA ALA A 150 -0.82 -23.80 -4.33
C ALA A 150 -0.98 -24.22 -5.80
N LEU A 151 0.06 -24.04 -6.62
CA LEU A 151 0.04 -24.38 -8.06
C LEU A 151 0.07 -25.89 -8.34
N HIS A 152 0.25 -26.73 -7.31
CA HIS A 152 0.05 -28.18 -7.38
C HIS A 152 -1.42 -28.57 -7.23
N LEU A 153 -2.26 -27.67 -6.73
CA LEU A 153 -3.69 -27.88 -6.54
C LEU A 153 -4.48 -27.30 -7.72
N ALA A 154 -5.78 -27.60 -7.77
CA ALA A 154 -6.68 -26.97 -8.73
C ALA A 154 -6.93 -25.50 -8.35
N PHE A 155 -7.17 -24.66 -9.36
CA PHE A 155 -7.52 -23.26 -9.17
C PHE A 155 -8.75 -23.10 -8.28
N ASN A 156 -8.62 -22.36 -7.18
CA ASN A 156 -9.71 -22.09 -6.25
C ASN A 156 -10.41 -20.77 -6.60
N GLN A 157 -11.59 -20.88 -7.20
CA GLN A 157 -12.38 -19.72 -7.62
C GLN A 157 -12.94 -18.92 -6.44
N ASP A 158 -13.24 -19.56 -5.30
CA ASP A 158 -13.84 -18.86 -4.15
C ASP A 158 -12.89 -17.82 -3.56
N LEU A 159 -11.57 -18.05 -3.66
CA LEU A 159 -10.55 -17.12 -3.20
C LEU A 159 -10.43 -15.87 -4.08
N VAL A 160 -10.88 -15.91 -5.34
CA VAL A 160 -10.81 -14.76 -6.25
C VAL A 160 -11.65 -13.60 -5.71
N PHE A 161 -12.87 -13.88 -5.27
CA PHE A 161 -13.75 -12.86 -4.70
C PHE A 161 -13.15 -12.25 -3.43
N VAL A 162 -12.57 -13.09 -2.58
CA VAL A 162 -11.92 -12.64 -1.33
C VAL A 162 -10.74 -11.73 -1.65
N LEU A 163 -9.87 -12.16 -2.56
CA LEU A 163 -8.72 -11.38 -3.01
C LEU A 163 -9.19 -10.02 -3.57
N GLN A 164 -10.19 -10.03 -4.45
CA GLN A 164 -10.74 -8.82 -5.05
C GLN A 164 -11.31 -7.85 -4.01
N ALA A 165 -12.04 -8.35 -3.02
CA ALA A 165 -12.59 -7.54 -1.94
C ALA A 165 -11.48 -6.91 -1.08
N LEU A 166 -10.43 -7.67 -0.77
CA LEU A 166 -9.28 -7.19 0.00
C LEU A 166 -8.46 -6.15 -0.79
N THR A 167 -8.15 -6.42 -2.06
CA THR A 167 -7.44 -5.47 -2.95
C THR A 167 -8.19 -4.14 -3.04
N ARG A 168 -9.52 -4.17 -3.24
CA ARG A 168 -10.35 -2.96 -3.27
C ARG A 168 -10.33 -2.23 -1.93
N SER A 169 -10.41 -2.96 -0.82
CA SER A 169 -10.38 -2.38 0.53
C SER A 169 -9.03 -1.73 0.84
N LYS A 170 -7.92 -2.39 0.49
CA LYS A 170 -6.54 -1.89 0.54
C LYS A 170 -6.39 -0.58 -0.20
N PHE A 171 -6.75 -0.53 -1.49
CA PHE A 171 -6.61 0.70 -2.28
C PHE A 171 -7.58 1.81 -1.88
N ALA A 172 -8.83 1.48 -1.55
CA ALA A 172 -9.80 2.49 -1.10
C ALA A 172 -9.38 3.14 0.21
N SER A 173 -8.95 2.34 1.19
CA SER A 173 -8.48 2.85 2.48
C SER A 173 -7.18 3.65 2.35
N LEU A 174 -6.25 3.22 1.50
CA LEU A 174 -5.05 3.98 1.20
C LEU A 174 -5.38 5.34 0.54
N ALA A 175 -6.27 5.35 -0.45
CA ALA A 175 -6.71 6.58 -1.11
C ALA A 175 -7.37 7.56 -0.13
N LEU A 176 -8.25 7.06 0.75
CA LEU A 176 -8.87 7.86 1.81
C LEU A 176 -7.81 8.45 2.76
N ALA A 177 -6.81 7.65 3.17
CA ALA A 177 -5.73 8.14 4.03
C ALA A 177 -4.94 9.29 3.38
N PHE A 178 -4.65 9.20 2.08
CA PHE A 178 -4.02 10.28 1.33
C PHE A 178 -4.90 11.53 1.26
N VAL A 179 -6.19 11.37 0.94
CA VAL A 179 -7.14 12.49 0.86
C VAL A 179 -7.26 13.21 2.20
N PHE A 180 -7.43 12.48 3.30
CA PHE A 180 -7.52 13.08 4.63
C PHE A 180 -6.21 13.75 5.05
N THR A 181 -5.07 13.15 4.75
CA THR A 181 -3.75 13.75 5.00
C THR A 181 -3.60 15.05 4.23
N ALA A 182 -3.92 15.08 2.94
CA ALA A 182 -3.88 16.28 2.11
C ALA A 182 -4.82 17.36 2.64
N ALA A 183 -6.04 17.00 3.05
CA ALA A 183 -7.00 17.92 3.65
C ALA A 183 -6.47 18.56 4.94
N LEU A 184 -5.82 17.79 5.82
CA LEU A 184 -5.18 18.31 7.03
C LEU A 184 -4.07 19.32 6.71
N TRP A 185 -3.24 19.05 5.71
CA TRP A 185 -2.19 19.96 5.26
C TRP A 185 -2.75 21.24 4.64
N PHE A 186 -3.76 21.12 3.77
CA PHE A 186 -4.42 22.28 3.17
C PHE A 186 -5.10 23.16 4.22
N TRP A 187 -5.78 22.53 5.19
CA TRP A 187 -6.37 23.24 6.32
C TRP A 187 -5.31 24.00 7.12
N ARG A 188 -4.20 23.35 7.46
CA ARG A 188 -3.08 24.00 8.16
C ARG A 188 -2.51 25.17 7.38
N TRP A 189 -2.28 25.01 6.08
CA TRP A 189 -1.76 26.08 5.23
C TRP A 189 -2.69 27.30 5.27
N LYS A 190 -3.99 27.08 5.08
CA LYS A 190 -5.01 28.14 5.09
C LYS A 190 -5.04 28.91 6.40
N HIS A 191 -4.85 28.25 7.54
CA HIS A 191 -4.78 28.93 8.84
C HIS A 191 -3.51 29.76 9.01
N ARG A 192 -2.34 29.24 8.62
CA ARG A 192 -1.09 30.02 8.67
C ARG A 192 -1.16 31.30 7.85
N LEU A 193 -1.79 31.26 6.68
CA LEU A 193 -2.01 32.44 5.84
C LEU A 193 -2.96 33.46 6.48
N ARG A 194 -3.93 33.01 7.29
CA ARG A 194 -4.87 33.90 7.98
C ARG A 194 -4.20 34.59 9.17
N ASP A 195 -3.40 33.85 9.94
CA ASP A 195 -2.70 34.38 11.13
C ASP A 195 -1.55 35.34 10.79
N THR A 196 -1.09 35.36 9.52
CA THR A 196 0.00 36.22 9.03
C THR A 196 -0.47 37.49 8.33
N ARG A 197 -1.79 37.72 8.20
CA ARG A 197 -2.29 39.05 7.82
C ARG A 197 -2.25 39.94 9.06
N PRO A 198 -1.34 40.93 9.14
CA PRO A 198 -1.46 41.94 10.18
C PRO A 198 -2.79 42.66 9.98
N GLU A 199 -3.48 42.96 11.08
CA GLU A 199 -4.56 43.94 11.12
C GLU A 199 -3.97 45.29 10.67
N MET A 200 -3.90 45.53 9.35
CA MET A 200 -3.74 46.86 8.77
C MET A 200 -5.11 47.51 8.64
N GLU A 201 -5.85 47.55 9.74
CA GLU A 201 -7.03 48.39 9.90
C GLU A 201 -7.10 48.82 11.37
N THR A 202 -6.48 49.95 11.68
CA THR A 202 -7.04 51.05 12.50
C THR A 202 -6.10 52.24 12.52
#